data_AF-A0A8R1EW74-F1
#
_entry.id   AF-A0A8R1EW74-F1
#
_cell.length_a   1.000
_cell.length_b   1.000
_cell.length_c   1.000
_cell.angle_alpha   90.00
_cell.angle_beta   90.00
_cell.angle_gamma   90.00
#
_symmetry.space_group_name_H-M   'P 1'
#
loop_
_entity.id
_entity.type
_entity.pdbx_description
1 polymer ?
#
loop_
_entity_poly.entity_id
_entity_poly.type
_entity_poly.pdbx_seq_one_letter_code
_entity_poly.pdbx_strand_id
1 'polypeptide(L)'
;MWLCAVLFFGLLGHVLAASPGINGDISQPDIQKQLVDEAKVYLFKFGYMIPDPNHSATKQAQEPTPQQVKDALVRFQSAFLYYSSGVVDVPTQAKMSEWRCANNDMDKGQPIPPASKKEIWTKKTLTWKIVNTPNTLSEAQIRSAAHEAFDQWTKATGFQFIESTQIPDITITFYDVPQSNLRIAGSASKPHNSHIILDKNQDWAYKSQAPMGISLYHTLLHEIGHVLGLPHSFYRGSSTIINEARHKTDIYRRICT
;
A
#
# COMPACT_ATOMS: atom_id res chain seq x y z
N MET A 1 32.74 -53.33 -37.89
CA MET A 1 32.44 -53.40 -36.44
C MET A 1 32.81 -52.04 -35.85
N TRP A 2 31.83 -51.35 -35.23
CA TRP A 2 31.95 -50.15 -34.35
C TRP A 2 32.31 -48.82 -35.07
N LEU A 3 31.69 -47.67 -34.86
CA LEU A 3 30.50 -47.22 -34.11
C LEU A 3 30.15 -45.79 -34.65
N CYS A 4 28.87 -45.48 -34.86
CA CYS A 4 28.42 -44.12 -35.22
C CYS A 4 28.68 -43.13 -34.07
N ALA A 5 29.40 -42.05 -34.33
CA ALA A 5 29.47 -40.89 -33.43
C ALA A 5 28.35 -39.91 -33.78
N VAL A 6 27.35 -39.80 -32.91
CA VAL A 6 26.30 -38.78 -32.99
C VAL A 6 26.87 -37.47 -32.44
N LEU A 7 27.09 -36.47 -33.29
CA LEU A 7 27.42 -35.11 -32.90
C LEU A 7 26.13 -34.37 -32.51
N PHE A 8 25.91 -34.18 -31.21
CA PHE A 8 24.94 -33.21 -30.72
C PHE A 8 25.53 -31.81 -30.84
N PHE A 9 25.14 -31.06 -31.88
CA PHE A 9 25.28 -29.60 -31.88
C PHE A 9 24.17 -29.02 -31.00
N GLY A 10 24.51 -28.66 -29.77
CA GLY A 10 23.63 -27.91 -28.89
C GLY A 10 23.35 -26.52 -29.47
N LEU A 11 22.07 -26.20 -29.67
CA LEU A 11 21.64 -24.81 -29.88
C LEU A 11 22.08 -23.98 -28.67
N LEU A 12 22.95 -23.00 -28.89
CA LEU A 12 23.09 -21.86 -27.97
C LEU A 12 21.79 -21.07 -28.00
N GLY A 13 20.89 -21.36 -27.06
CA GLY A 13 19.83 -20.44 -26.68
C GLY A 13 20.48 -19.24 -25.99
N HIS A 14 20.49 -18.08 -26.65
CA HIS A 14 20.68 -16.81 -25.95
C HIS A 14 19.47 -16.55 -25.07
N VAL A 15 19.58 -16.94 -23.79
CA VAL A 15 18.64 -16.52 -22.75
C VAL A 15 18.93 -15.06 -22.47
N LEU A 16 18.12 -14.19 -23.07
CA LEU A 16 18.00 -12.79 -22.67
C LEU A 16 17.55 -12.74 -21.21
N ALA A 17 18.21 -11.86 -20.45
CA ALA A 17 18.15 -11.72 -19.00
C ALA A 17 16.73 -11.79 -18.43
N ALA A 18 16.47 -12.81 -17.61
CA ALA A 18 15.44 -12.74 -16.59
C ALA A 18 15.96 -11.88 -15.43
N SER A 19 15.12 -10.96 -14.91
CA SER A 19 15.38 -10.31 -13.63
C SER A 19 15.76 -11.36 -12.59
N PRO A 20 16.80 -11.15 -11.76
CA PRO A 20 17.16 -12.11 -10.73
C PRO A 20 15.96 -12.35 -9.81
N GLY A 21 15.39 -13.55 -9.92
CA GLY A 21 14.56 -14.12 -8.90
C GLY A 21 15.40 -14.26 -7.64
N ILE A 22 14.93 -13.68 -6.55
CA ILE A 22 15.48 -13.90 -5.22
C ILE A 22 15.14 -15.36 -4.90
N ASN A 23 16.15 -16.25 -4.88
CA ASN A 23 15.98 -17.65 -4.51
C ASN A 23 15.73 -17.81 -2.99
N GLY A 24 15.01 -16.89 -2.35
CA GLY A 24 14.65 -16.91 -0.93
C GLY A 24 15.80 -16.78 0.06
N ASP A 25 17.06 -16.81 -0.39
CA ASP A 25 18.21 -16.70 0.51
C ASP A 25 18.54 -15.23 0.81
N ILE A 26 17.85 -14.69 1.81
CA ILE A 26 18.16 -13.39 2.41
C ILE A 26 19.11 -13.52 3.61
N SER A 27 19.65 -14.71 3.87
CA SER A 27 20.44 -14.99 5.09
C SER A 27 21.87 -14.44 5.03
N GLN A 28 22.32 -14.00 3.85
CA GLN A 28 23.63 -13.37 3.68
C GLN A 28 23.74 -12.13 4.59
N PRO A 29 24.80 -12.00 5.42
CA PRO A 29 24.89 -10.95 6.43
C PRO A 29 24.73 -9.52 5.89
N ASP A 30 25.31 -9.22 4.74
CA ASP A 30 25.25 -7.89 4.12
C ASP A 30 23.83 -7.56 3.60
N ILE A 31 23.16 -8.56 3.01
CA ILE A 31 21.76 -8.45 2.57
C ILE A 31 20.85 -8.23 3.78
N GLN A 32 21.01 -9.05 4.82
CA GLN A 32 20.22 -8.94 6.03
C GLN A 32 20.40 -7.57 6.69
N LYS A 33 21.64 -7.04 6.72
CA LYS A 33 21.90 -5.69 7.23
C LYS A 33 21.14 -4.64 6.43
N GLN A 34 21.21 -4.69 5.09
CA GLN A 34 20.48 -3.74 4.24
C GLN A 34 18.96 -3.83 4.46
N LEU A 35 18.41 -5.03 4.50
CA LEU A 35 16.98 -5.25 4.74
C LEU A 35 16.52 -4.73 6.10
N VAL A 36 17.36 -4.88 7.14
CA VAL A 36 17.08 -4.30 8.46
C VAL A 36 17.14 -2.77 8.42
N ASP A 37 18.11 -2.18 7.72
CA ASP A 37 18.21 -0.73 7.57
C ASP A 37 16.99 -0.14 6.82
N GLU A 38 16.51 -0.81 5.77
CA GLU A 38 15.26 -0.46 5.08
C GLU A 38 14.02 -0.64 5.97
N ALA A 39 13.97 -1.74 6.74
CA ALA A 39 12.88 -2.01 7.66
C ALA A 39 12.78 -0.95 8.76
N LYS A 40 13.89 -0.39 9.26
CA LYS A 40 13.85 0.72 10.24
C LYS A 40 13.07 1.92 9.70
N VAL A 41 13.37 2.34 8.46
CA VAL A 41 12.68 3.46 7.80
C VAL A 41 11.19 3.15 7.65
N TYR A 42 10.87 1.92 7.23
CA TYR A 42 9.50 1.45 7.09
C TYR A 42 8.73 1.48 8.42
N LEU A 43 9.29 0.86 9.45
CA LEU A 43 8.67 0.74 10.77
C LEU A 43 8.47 2.10 11.43
N PHE A 44 9.40 3.04 11.21
CA PHE A 44 9.23 4.43 11.62
C PHE A 44 8.11 5.12 10.83
N LYS A 45 8.14 5.07 9.49
CA LYS A 45 7.16 5.76 8.63
C LYS A 45 5.73 5.32 8.89
N PHE A 46 5.50 4.02 9.10
CA PHE A 46 4.16 3.46 9.31
C PHE A 46 3.77 3.35 10.79
N GLY A 47 4.63 3.83 11.69
CA GLY A 47 4.31 4.06 13.10
C GLY A 47 4.39 2.83 14.01
N TYR A 48 5.06 1.75 13.57
CA TYR A 48 5.30 0.55 14.38
C TYR A 48 6.35 0.77 15.48
N MET A 49 7.20 1.78 15.31
CA MET A 49 8.24 2.13 16.26
C MET A 49 7.68 2.95 17.42
N ILE A 50 7.97 2.52 18.65
CA ILE A 50 7.65 3.28 19.87
C ILE A 50 8.85 4.18 20.18
N PRO A 51 8.69 5.52 20.15
CA PRO A 51 9.74 6.45 20.55
C PRO A 51 10.10 6.24 22.02
N ASP A 52 11.38 6.36 22.37
CA ASP A 52 11.80 6.28 23.77
C ASP A 52 11.33 7.54 24.53
N PRO A 53 10.58 7.39 25.64
CA PRO A 53 10.06 8.52 26.41
C PRO A 53 11.15 9.37 27.08
N ASN A 54 12.35 8.82 27.31
CA ASN A 54 13.47 9.54 27.91
C ASN A 54 14.32 10.29 26.88
N HIS A 55 14.04 10.11 25.59
CA HIS A 55 14.75 10.81 24.52
C HIS A 55 14.01 12.10 24.19
N SER A 56 14.50 13.20 24.76
CA SER A 56 14.13 14.56 24.34
C SER A 56 14.37 14.74 22.85
N ALA A 57 13.58 15.60 22.20
CA ALA A 57 13.73 16.10 20.84
C ALA A 57 15.03 16.92 20.67
N THR A 58 16.17 16.31 21.00
CA THR A 58 17.49 16.78 20.63
C THR A 58 17.59 16.71 19.12
N LYS A 59 18.24 17.72 18.51
CA LYS A 59 18.26 17.96 17.05
C LYS A 59 18.93 16.86 16.21
N GLN A 60 19.33 15.73 16.81
CA GLN A 60 19.91 14.59 16.11
C GLN A 60 18.99 13.39 16.27
N ALA A 61 18.50 12.87 15.13
CA ALA A 61 17.79 11.60 15.09
C ALA A 61 18.73 10.50 15.59
N GLN A 62 18.43 9.90 16.73
CA GLN A 62 19.19 8.79 17.26
C GLN A 62 18.68 7.48 16.65
N GLU A 63 19.61 6.63 16.20
CA GLU A 63 19.29 5.31 15.66
C GLU A 63 18.54 4.45 16.72
N PRO A 64 17.50 3.71 16.32
CA PRO A 64 16.78 2.82 17.23
C PRO A 64 17.68 1.66 17.68
N THR A 65 17.50 1.24 18.93
CA THR A 65 18.20 0.07 19.47
C THR A 65 17.77 -1.22 18.75
N PRO A 66 18.62 -2.28 18.72
CA PRO A 66 18.23 -3.56 18.16
C PRO A 66 16.94 -4.15 18.75
N GLN A 67 16.70 -3.93 20.06
CA GLN A 67 15.48 -4.38 20.71
C GLN A 67 14.25 -3.61 20.23
N GLN A 68 14.33 -2.29 20.08
CA GLN A 68 13.23 -1.49 19.52
C GLN A 68 12.86 -1.91 18.10
N VAL A 69 13.87 -2.21 17.26
CA VAL A 69 13.65 -2.72 15.91
C VAL A 69 12.97 -4.09 15.95
N LYS A 70 13.46 -5.02 16.78
CA LYS A 70 12.86 -6.35 16.96
C LYS A 70 11.41 -6.26 17.40
N ASP A 71 11.10 -5.44 18.40
CA ASP A 71 9.73 -5.30 18.88
C ASP A 71 8.82 -4.69 17.80
N ALA A 72 9.33 -3.71 17.04
CA ALA A 72 8.57 -3.09 15.95
C ALA A 72 8.28 -4.10 14.83
N LEU A 73 9.24 -4.97 14.49
CA LEU A 73 9.02 -6.09 13.58
C LEU A 73 7.95 -7.06 14.09
N VAL A 74 7.98 -7.41 15.38
CA VAL A 74 6.93 -8.25 15.99
C VAL A 74 5.55 -7.60 15.83
N ARG A 75 5.42 -6.28 16.04
CA ARG A 75 4.14 -5.56 15.84
C ARG A 75 3.69 -5.58 14.38
N PHE A 76 4.60 -5.32 13.45
CA PHE A 76 4.31 -5.38 12.01
C PHE A 76 3.84 -6.78 11.58
N GLN A 77 4.58 -7.82 11.95
CA GLN A 77 4.26 -9.20 11.60
C GLN A 77 2.91 -9.62 12.20
N SER A 78 2.67 -9.26 13.46
CA SER A 78 1.39 -9.52 14.13
C SER A 78 0.22 -8.81 13.44
N ALA A 79 0.42 -7.55 13.03
CA ALA A 79 -0.60 -6.78 12.30
C ALA A 79 -0.94 -7.43 10.94
N PHE A 80 0.04 -7.99 10.23
CA PHE A 80 -0.22 -8.70 8.98
C PHE A 80 -0.50 -10.19 9.15
N LEU A 81 -0.74 -10.65 10.38
CA LEU A 81 -1.06 -12.04 10.73
C LEU A 81 0.00 -13.05 10.30
N TYR A 82 1.26 -12.63 10.28
CA TYR A 82 2.43 -13.47 10.09
C TYR A 82 2.95 -14.04 11.41
N TYR A 83 3.84 -15.02 11.31
CA TYR A 83 4.61 -15.46 12.46
C TYR A 83 5.52 -14.33 12.94
N SER A 84 5.33 -13.89 14.19
CA SER A 84 6.00 -12.72 14.76
C SER A 84 7.42 -13.05 15.23
N SER A 85 8.30 -13.38 14.28
CA SER A 85 9.70 -13.74 14.50
C SER A 85 10.57 -12.61 15.06
N GLY A 86 10.17 -11.35 14.81
CA GLY A 86 10.95 -10.16 15.14
C GLY A 86 12.22 -9.97 14.29
N VAL A 87 12.34 -10.71 13.19
CA VAL A 87 13.43 -10.59 12.20
C VAL A 87 12.86 -10.28 10.82
N VAL A 88 13.66 -9.69 9.94
CA VAL A 88 13.27 -9.52 8.54
C VAL A 88 13.45 -10.85 7.82
N ASP A 89 12.42 -11.68 7.84
CA ASP A 89 12.33 -12.94 7.07
C ASP A 89 11.73 -12.71 5.68
N VAL A 90 11.71 -13.75 4.83
CA VAL A 90 11.23 -13.66 3.44
C VAL A 90 9.78 -13.14 3.36
N PRO A 91 8.81 -13.64 4.16
CA PRO A 91 7.45 -13.08 4.17
C PRO A 91 7.41 -11.61 4.60
N THR A 92 8.21 -11.22 5.60
CA THR A 92 8.31 -9.83 6.07
C THR A 92 8.84 -8.92 4.98
N GLN A 93 9.94 -9.31 4.33
CA GLN A 93 10.55 -8.57 3.23
C GLN A 93 9.59 -8.46 2.04
N ALA A 94 8.94 -9.56 1.66
CA ALA A 94 8.00 -9.57 0.55
C ALA A 94 6.86 -8.60 0.81
N LYS A 95 6.34 -8.59 2.04
CA LYS A 95 5.26 -7.68 2.45
C LYS A 95 5.69 -6.22 2.48
N MET A 96 6.85 -5.92 3.05
CA MET A 96 7.39 -4.56 3.08
C MET A 96 7.71 -4.03 1.68
N SER A 97 7.92 -4.93 0.73
CA SER A 97 8.19 -4.62 -0.68
C SER A 97 6.91 -4.45 -1.51
N GLU A 98 5.71 -4.46 -0.96
CA GLU A 98 4.47 -4.23 -1.72
C GLU A 98 4.16 -2.74 -1.90
N TRP A 99 3.49 -2.39 -3.02
CA TRP A 99 2.88 -1.06 -3.16
C TRP A 99 1.77 -0.88 -2.13
N ARG A 100 1.77 0.25 -1.42
CA ARG A 100 0.85 0.49 -0.31
C ARG A 100 0.43 1.95 -0.15
N CYS A 101 -0.56 2.17 0.72
CA CYS A 101 -0.96 3.49 1.17
C CYS A 101 0.11 4.09 2.10
N ALA A 102 0.31 5.42 2.02
CA ALA A 102 1.26 6.19 2.83
C ALA A 102 0.75 6.50 4.25
N ASN A 103 -0.55 6.31 4.50
CA ASN A 103 -1.14 6.52 5.82
C ASN A 103 -0.51 5.56 6.82
N ASN A 104 -0.37 6.01 8.07
CA ASN A 104 0.25 5.20 9.10
C ASN A 104 -0.63 3.98 9.44
N ASP A 105 0.03 2.86 9.73
CA ASP A 105 -0.63 1.65 10.23
C ASP A 105 -0.94 1.77 11.72
N MET A 106 -0.02 2.40 12.45
CA MET A 106 -0.06 2.56 13.90
C MET A 106 0.31 3.99 14.29
N ASP A 107 -0.11 4.42 15.47
CA ASP A 107 0.41 5.61 16.13
C ASP A 107 1.31 5.18 17.29
N LYS A 108 2.62 5.33 17.11
CA LYS A 108 3.65 4.99 18.11
C LYS A 108 3.46 3.58 18.69
N GLY A 109 3.30 2.60 17.80
CA GLY A 109 3.13 1.18 18.10
C GLY A 109 1.74 0.79 18.59
N GLN A 110 0.77 1.71 18.59
CA GLN A 110 -0.62 1.44 18.96
C GLN A 110 -1.54 1.43 17.73
N PRO A 111 -2.57 0.57 17.68
CA PRO A 111 -3.57 0.60 16.63
C PRO A 111 -4.25 1.98 16.55
N ILE A 112 -4.46 2.48 15.34
CA ILE A 112 -5.17 3.74 15.12
C ILE A 112 -6.68 3.48 15.19
N PRO A 113 -7.43 4.13 16.10
CA PRO A 113 -8.87 3.96 16.16
C PRO A 113 -9.56 4.66 14.96
N PRO A 114 -10.76 4.22 14.58
CA PRO A 114 -11.60 4.96 13.62
C PRO A 114 -11.90 6.38 14.10
N ALA A 115 -12.15 7.27 13.14
CA ALA A 115 -12.54 8.64 13.42
C ALA A 115 -13.79 8.68 14.31
N SER A 116 -13.76 9.54 15.33
CA SER A 116 -14.90 9.73 16.23
C SER A 116 -16.08 10.39 15.52
N LYS A 117 -17.27 10.35 16.14
CA LYS A 117 -18.48 10.99 15.59
C LYS A 117 -18.32 12.49 15.29
N LYS A 118 -17.39 13.18 15.95
CA LYS A 118 -17.11 14.60 15.74
C LYS A 118 -16.17 14.85 14.55
N GLU A 119 -15.40 13.85 14.16
CA GLU A 119 -14.40 13.91 13.10
C GLU A 119 -14.95 13.42 11.75
N ILE A 120 -16.05 12.65 11.75
CA ILE A 120 -16.70 12.14 10.52
C ILE A 120 -17.66 13.15 9.88
N TRP A 121 -18.02 12.88 8.63
CA TRP A 121 -19.02 13.65 7.88
C TRP A 121 -20.40 13.65 8.52
N THR A 122 -21.00 14.82 8.64
CA THR A 122 -22.41 14.98 9.04
C THR A 122 -23.36 15.01 7.83
N LYS A 123 -22.86 15.48 6.67
CA LYS A 123 -23.58 15.46 5.38
C LYS A 123 -23.80 14.01 4.92
N LYS A 124 -24.91 13.73 4.25
CA LYS A 124 -25.16 12.42 3.62
C LYS A 124 -24.75 12.36 2.14
N THR A 125 -24.63 13.53 1.52
CA THR A 125 -24.15 13.68 0.15
C THR A 125 -22.82 14.41 0.17
N LEU A 126 -21.80 13.77 -0.40
CA LEU A 126 -20.46 14.31 -0.53
C LEU A 126 -20.16 14.54 -2.01
N THR A 127 -19.56 15.69 -2.31
CA THR A 127 -19.15 16.04 -3.66
C THR A 127 -17.68 15.71 -3.89
N TRP A 128 -17.32 15.25 -5.08
CA TRP A 128 -15.93 14.93 -5.42
C TRP A 128 -15.51 15.47 -6.78
N LYS A 129 -14.20 15.65 -6.97
CA LYS A 129 -13.62 16.12 -8.25
C LYS A 129 -12.24 15.51 -8.49
N ILE A 130 -11.96 15.11 -9.73
CA ILE A 130 -10.60 14.84 -10.20
C ILE A 130 -9.96 16.17 -10.62
N VAL A 131 -8.83 16.50 -10.02
CA VAL A 131 -8.14 17.78 -10.24
C VAL A 131 -7.24 17.73 -11.48
N ASN A 132 -6.56 16.62 -11.69
CA ASN A 132 -5.70 16.33 -12.83
C ASN A 132 -5.65 14.81 -13.09
N THR A 133 -5.00 14.38 -14.17
CA THR A 133 -4.94 12.97 -14.59
C THR A 133 -3.51 12.58 -14.93
N PRO A 134 -3.10 11.31 -14.69
CA PRO A 134 -1.84 10.78 -15.19
C PRO A 134 -1.99 10.42 -16.68
N ASN A 135 -0.85 10.29 -17.38
CA ASN A 135 -0.84 9.93 -18.80
C ASN A 135 -0.99 8.42 -19.06
N THR A 136 -0.98 7.59 -18.02
CA THR A 136 -0.97 6.12 -18.11
C THR A 136 -2.36 5.52 -18.40
N LEU A 137 -3.44 6.28 -18.18
CA LEU A 137 -4.83 5.87 -18.46
C LEU A 137 -5.58 7.00 -19.16
N SER A 138 -6.62 6.66 -19.93
CA SER A 138 -7.52 7.68 -20.48
C SER A 138 -8.35 8.34 -19.38
N GLU A 139 -8.75 9.60 -19.57
CA GLU A 139 -9.62 10.29 -18.61
C GLU A 139 -10.91 9.52 -18.33
N ALA A 140 -11.48 8.87 -19.35
CA ALA A 140 -12.67 8.02 -19.19
C ALA A 140 -12.40 6.84 -18.25
N GLN A 141 -11.25 6.15 -18.39
CA GLN A 141 -10.87 5.07 -17.48
C GLN A 141 -10.66 5.57 -16.05
N ILE A 142 -10.02 6.73 -15.87
CA ILE A 142 -9.78 7.30 -14.55
C ILE A 142 -11.11 7.67 -13.88
N ARG A 143 -12.00 8.35 -14.60
CA ARG A 143 -13.33 8.72 -14.10
C ARG A 143 -14.17 7.49 -13.79
N SER A 144 -14.19 6.48 -14.67
CA SER A 144 -14.91 5.24 -14.40
C SER A 144 -14.37 4.50 -13.18
N ALA A 145 -13.05 4.45 -12.98
CA ALA A 145 -12.47 3.84 -11.78
C ALA A 145 -12.90 4.57 -10.49
N ALA A 146 -12.94 5.91 -10.52
CA ALA A 146 -13.41 6.71 -9.39
C ALA A 146 -14.91 6.52 -9.11
N HIS A 147 -15.76 6.61 -10.13
CA HIS A 147 -17.21 6.36 -10.02
C HIS A 147 -17.48 4.97 -9.43
N GLU A 148 -16.87 3.94 -9.98
CA GLU A 148 -17.06 2.57 -9.49
C GLU A 148 -16.60 2.39 -8.04
N ALA A 149 -15.52 3.06 -7.62
CA ALA A 149 -15.02 3.00 -6.25
C ALA A 149 -15.99 3.70 -5.28
N PHE A 150 -16.48 4.90 -5.61
CA PHE A 150 -17.49 5.60 -4.83
C PHE A 150 -18.81 4.82 -4.76
N ASP A 151 -19.22 4.17 -5.84
CA ASP A 151 -20.44 3.34 -5.87
C ASP A 151 -20.39 2.18 -4.87
N GLN A 152 -19.21 1.56 -4.66
CA GLN A 152 -19.07 0.52 -3.63
C GLN A 152 -19.31 1.10 -2.23
N TRP A 153 -18.77 2.29 -1.96
CA TRP A 153 -18.98 2.97 -0.69
C TRP A 153 -20.43 3.43 -0.51
N THR A 154 -21.09 3.89 -1.56
CA THR A 154 -22.54 4.19 -1.52
C THR A 154 -23.34 2.96 -1.11
N LYS A 155 -23.06 1.79 -1.69
CA LYS A 155 -23.74 0.53 -1.34
C LYS A 155 -23.47 0.10 0.10
N ALA A 156 -22.26 0.30 0.60
CA ALA A 156 -21.86 -0.15 1.94
C ALA A 156 -22.32 0.79 3.07
N THR A 157 -22.49 2.08 2.81
CA THR A 157 -22.64 3.11 3.87
C THR A 157 -23.90 3.96 3.76
N GLY A 158 -24.53 4.01 2.58
CA GLY A 158 -25.64 4.91 2.28
C GLY A 158 -25.23 6.37 1.99
N PHE A 159 -23.94 6.72 2.03
CA PHE A 159 -23.48 8.02 1.50
C PHE A 159 -23.78 8.13 0.00
N GLN A 160 -24.14 9.32 -0.45
CA GLN A 160 -24.24 9.64 -1.88
C GLN A 160 -22.98 10.40 -2.30
N PHE A 161 -22.36 10.00 -3.40
CA PHE A 161 -21.19 10.68 -3.95
C PHE A 161 -21.52 11.28 -5.30
N ILE A 162 -21.28 12.58 -5.48
CA ILE A 162 -21.62 13.31 -6.70
C ILE A 162 -20.37 13.98 -7.26
N GLU A 163 -20.03 13.67 -8.51
CA GLU A 163 -18.96 14.38 -9.21
C GLU A 163 -19.40 15.83 -9.45
N SER A 164 -18.57 16.79 -9.05
CA SER A 164 -18.88 18.22 -9.12
C SER A 164 -17.79 19.00 -9.83
N THR A 165 -18.18 20.04 -10.56
CA THR A 165 -17.26 20.99 -11.20
C THR A 165 -16.87 22.13 -10.26
N GLN A 166 -17.64 22.35 -9.17
CA GLN A 166 -17.41 23.37 -8.15
C GLN A 166 -16.35 22.94 -7.13
N ILE A 167 -16.20 23.67 -6.02
CA ILE A 167 -15.35 23.27 -4.89
C ILE A 167 -15.97 22.02 -4.25
N PRO A 168 -15.30 20.86 -4.28
CA PRO A 168 -15.86 19.62 -3.78
C PRO A 168 -15.53 19.40 -2.29
N ASP A 169 -16.23 18.48 -1.64
CA ASP A 169 -15.85 17.97 -0.31
C ASP A 169 -14.61 17.04 -0.39
N ILE A 170 -14.40 16.39 -1.55
CA ILE A 170 -13.33 15.42 -1.78
C ILE A 170 -12.59 15.75 -3.08
N THR A 171 -11.27 15.77 -3.06
CA THR A 171 -10.46 15.90 -4.30
C THR A 171 -9.64 14.66 -4.56
N ILE A 172 -9.48 14.29 -5.82
CA ILE A 172 -8.54 13.26 -6.28
C ILE A 172 -7.48 13.97 -7.12
N THR A 173 -6.22 13.89 -6.71
CA THR A 173 -5.10 14.56 -7.38
C THR A 173 -3.93 13.60 -7.57
N PHE A 174 -3.29 13.66 -8.72
CA PHE A 174 -2.08 12.95 -9.05
C PHE A 174 -0.88 13.89 -8.91
N TYR A 175 0.03 13.58 -8.00
CA TYR A 175 1.21 14.39 -7.69
C TYR A 175 2.51 13.63 -7.97
N ASP A 176 3.59 14.40 -8.12
CA ASP A 176 4.94 13.85 -8.11
C ASP A 176 5.29 13.48 -6.68
N VAL A 177 5.14 12.20 -6.32
CA VAL A 177 5.57 11.71 -5.02
C VAL A 177 7.04 11.34 -5.14
N PRO A 178 7.95 11.96 -4.35
CA PRO A 178 9.35 11.61 -4.39
C PRO A 178 9.52 10.10 -4.22
N GLN A 179 10.21 9.47 -5.17
CA GLN A 179 10.40 8.03 -5.10
C GLN A 179 11.21 7.70 -3.84
N SER A 180 10.60 6.95 -2.95
CA SER A 180 11.24 6.32 -1.80
C SER A 180 11.23 4.81 -2.00
N ASN A 181 12.10 4.11 -1.28
CA ASN A 181 12.08 2.65 -1.20
C ASN A 181 10.79 2.09 -0.56
N LEU A 182 9.87 2.94 -0.09
CA LEU A 182 8.65 2.55 0.62
C LEU A 182 7.46 2.22 -0.29
N ARG A 183 7.64 2.28 -1.62
CA ARG A 183 6.63 1.91 -2.64
C ARG A 183 5.23 2.44 -2.30
N ILE A 184 5.10 3.76 -2.22
CA ILE A 184 3.85 4.44 -1.89
C ILE A 184 3.04 4.68 -3.17
N ALA A 185 1.81 4.17 -3.22
CA ALA A 185 0.92 4.38 -4.36
C ALA A 185 0.01 5.61 -4.18
N GLY A 186 -0.33 5.93 -2.94
CA GLY A 186 -1.24 7.03 -2.62
C GLY A 186 -1.43 7.22 -1.13
N SER A 187 -2.26 8.22 -0.80
CA SER A 187 -2.68 8.56 0.55
C SER A 187 -3.97 9.34 0.51
N ALA A 188 -4.66 9.39 1.64
CA ALA A 188 -5.83 10.23 1.79
C ALA A 188 -5.90 10.86 3.18
N SER A 189 -6.33 12.12 3.23
CA SER A 189 -6.62 12.77 4.50
C SER A 189 -7.93 12.27 5.11
N LYS A 190 -7.99 12.29 6.45
CA LYS A 190 -9.23 12.09 7.20
C LYS A 190 -10.23 13.22 6.90
N PRO A 191 -11.53 13.03 7.19
CA PRO A 191 -12.50 14.12 7.14
C PRO A 191 -12.15 15.26 8.11
N HIS A 192 -12.60 16.50 7.87
CA HIS A 192 -13.39 17.01 6.73
C HIS A 192 -12.51 17.62 5.62
N ASN A 193 -13.10 17.88 4.45
CA ASN A 193 -12.43 18.40 3.25
C ASN A 193 -11.24 17.53 2.84
N SER A 194 -11.55 16.31 2.41
CA SER A 194 -10.53 15.28 2.22
C SER A 194 -9.85 15.37 0.86
N HIS A 195 -8.56 15.02 0.85
CA HIS A 195 -7.74 14.99 -0.34
C HIS A 195 -7.20 13.58 -0.52
N ILE A 196 -7.49 12.96 -1.67
CA ILE A 196 -6.84 11.74 -2.14
C ILE A 196 -5.69 12.19 -3.03
N ILE A 197 -4.48 11.80 -2.66
CA ILE A 197 -3.25 12.07 -3.40
C ILE A 197 -2.69 10.74 -3.89
N LEU A 198 -2.55 10.62 -5.20
CA LEU A 198 -2.00 9.45 -5.87
C LEU A 198 -0.67 9.82 -6.54
N ASP A 199 0.24 8.87 -6.65
CA ASP A 199 1.49 9.11 -7.38
C ASP A 199 1.24 9.10 -8.90
N LYS A 200 1.53 10.23 -9.56
CA LYS A 200 1.32 10.41 -11.01
C LYS A 200 2.26 9.55 -11.85
N ASN A 201 3.41 9.14 -11.29
CA ASN A 201 4.48 8.46 -12.01
C ASN A 201 4.30 6.93 -12.04
N GLN A 202 3.21 6.41 -11.46
CA GLN A 202 2.93 4.98 -11.43
C GLN A 202 2.29 4.49 -12.73
N ASP A 203 2.59 3.24 -13.07
CA ASP A 203 1.94 2.49 -14.14
C ASP A 203 0.53 2.08 -13.70
N TRP A 204 -0.39 3.04 -13.68
CA TRP A 204 -1.77 2.81 -13.30
C TRP A 204 -2.47 1.90 -14.30
N ALA A 205 -3.11 0.86 -13.77
CA ALA A 205 -4.04 0.01 -14.50
C ALA A 205 -5.46 0.32 -14.03
N TYR A 206 -6.44 0.28 -14.95
CA TYR A 206 -7.85 0.51 -14.62
C TYR A 206 -8.31 -0.39 -13.45
N LYS A 207 -8.09 -1.70 -13.62
CA LYS A 207 -8.36 -2.80 -12.67
C LYS A 207 -7.21 -3.81 -12.71
N SER A 208 -7.40 -5.03 -12.21
CA SER A 208 -6.46 -6.17 -12.32
C SER A 208 -6.17 -6.65 -13.77
N GLN A 209 -6.43 -5.82 -14.77
CA GLN A 209 -6.28 -6.11 -16.19
C GLN A 209 -4.85 -5.92 -16.72
N ALA A 210 -3.89 -5.52 -15.89
CA ALA A 210 -2.48 -5.43 -16.27
C ALA A 210 -1.61 -6.34 -15.39
N PRO A 211 -0.69 -7.14 -15.96
CA PRO A 211 0.22 -7.99 -15.19
C PRO A 211 1.21 -7.21 -14.32
N MET A 212 1.41 -5.91 -14.60
CA MET A 212 2.52 -5.10 -14.06
C MET A 212 2.06 -3.77 -13.41
N GLY A 213 0.78 -3.42 -13.48
CA GLY A 213 0.28 -2.11 -13.06
C GLY A 213 -0.44 -2.09 -11.71
N ILE A 214 -0.39 -0.95 -11.03
CA ILE A 214 -1.12 -0.71 -9.78
C ILE A 214 -2.59 -0.44 -10.13
N SER A 215 -3.54 -1.15 -9.52
CA SER A 215 -4.96 -0.95 -9.84
C SER A 215 -5.51 0.35 -9.26
N LEU A 216 -5.82 1.31 -10.14
CA LEU A 216 -6.40 2.60 -9.75
C LEU A 216 -7.74 2.43 -9.03
N TYR A 217 -8.62 1.56 -9.53
CA TYR A 217 -9.90 1.25 -8.87
C TYR A 217 -9.72 0.78 -7.42
N HIS A 218 -8.82 -0.17 -7.16
CA HIS A 218 -8.61 -0.71 -5.80
C HIS A 218 -7.91 0.31 -4.90
N THR A 219 -6.97 1.09 -5.43
CA THR A 219 -6.36 2.18 -4.67
C THR A 219 -7.40 3.23 -4.29
N LEU A 220 -8.22 3.70 -5.22
CA LEU A 220 -9.30 4.65 -4.91
C LEU A 220 -10.30 4.06 -3.91
N LEU A 221 -10.68 2.80 -4.07
CA LEU A 221 -11.56 2.11 -3.13
C LEU A 221 -10.98 2.13 -1.71
N HIS A 222 -9.68 1.89 -1.55
CA HIS A 222 -8.96 1.98 -0.27
C HIS A 222 -8.94 3.42 0.26
N GLU A 223 -8.47 4.38 -0.54
CA GLU A 223 -8.28 5.76 -0.11
C GLU A 223 -9.61 6.45 0.28
N ILE A 224 -10.74 6.09 -0.37
CA ILE A 224 -12.06 6.58 0.03
C ILE A 224 -12.44 6.09 1.43
N GLY A 225 -11.96 4.93 1.89
CA GLY A 225 -12.16 4.49 3.27
C GLY A 225 -11.57 5.48 4.28
N HIS A 226 -10.38 6.00 4.01
CA HIS A 226 -9.76 7.05 4.83
C HIS A 226 -10.53 8.37 4.76
N VAL A 227 -11.04 8.75 3.59
CA VAL A 227 -11.95 9.89 3.43
C VAL A 227 -13.19 9.75 4.31
N LEU A 228 -13.65 8.53 4.57
CA LEU A 228 -14.78 8.24 5.47
C LEU A 228 -14.37 8.06 6.94
N GLY A 229 -13.09 8.21 7.26
CA GLY A 229 -12.57 8.16 8.62
C GLY A 229 -12.16 6.77 9.10
N LEU A 230 -12.04 5.80 8.19
CA LEU A 230 -11.58 4.45 8.53
C LEU A 230 -10.05 4.38 8.57
N PRO A 231 -9.44 3.72 9.57
CA PRO A 231 -8.01 3.43 9.60
C PRO A 231 -7.71 2.19 8.75
N HIS A 232 -6.44 1.83 8.61
CA HIS A 232 -6.10 0.50 8.10
C HIS A 232 -6.68 -0.59 9.00
N SER A 233 -7.17 -1.66 8.39
CA SER A 233 -7.64 -2.86 9.08
C SER A 233 -6.73 -4.05 8.73
N PHE A 234 -6.56 -4.92 9.72
CA PHE A 234 -5.57 -5.99 9.74
C PHE A 234 -6.22 -7.38 9.86
N TYR A 235 -7.54 -7.46 9.66
CA TYR A 235 -8.27 -8.72 9.67
C TYR A 235 -8.11 -9.47 8.34
N ARG A 236 -8.25 -10.80 8.39
CA ARG A 236 -8.25 -11.61 7.16
C ARG A 236 -9.38 -11.13 6.23
N GLY A 237 -8.99 -10.61 5.07
CA GLY A 237 -9.90 -10.09 4.06
C GLY A 237 -10.20 -8.60 4.18
N SER A 238 -9.76 -7.88 5.23
CA SER A 238 -9.87 -6.42 5.24
C SER A 238 -8.82 -5.82 4.30
N SER A 239 -9.26 -5.08 3.29
CA SER A 239 -8.39 -4.57 2.23
C SER A 239 -7.34 -3.60 2.77
N THR A 240 -6.11 -4.07 2.91
CA THR A 240 -4.89 -3.23 3.02
C THR A 240 -3.90 -3.50 1.89
N ILE A 241 -4.30 -4.18 0.80
CA ILE A 241 -3.39 -4.47 -0.31
C ILE A 241 -4.04 -4.22 -1.67
N ILE A 242 -3.36 -3.36 -2.42
CA ILE A 242 -3.58 -3.03 -3.82
C ILE A 242 -3.38 -4.24 -4.77
N ASN A 243 -3.12 -5.44 -4.24
CA ASN A 243 -2.82 -6.66 -5.02
C ASN A 243 -3.73 -7.86 -4.78
N GLU A 244 -4.72 -7.81 -3.87
CA GLU A 244 -5.55 -8.99 -3.56
C GLU A 244 -6.88 -9.04 -4.33
N ALA A 245 -6.88 -8.53 -5.57
CA ALA A 245 -8.00 -8.61 -6.50
C ALA A 245 -8.04 -9.92 -7.31
N ARG A 246 -7.50 -11.02 -6.79
CA ARG A 246 -7.49 -12.32 -7.50
C ARG A 246 -8.59 -13.30 -7.07
N HIS A 247 -9.27 -13.11 -5.94
CA HIS A 247 -10.35 -14.03 -5.54
C HIS A 247 -11.66 -13.32 -5.17
N LYS A 248 -12.68 -13.67 -5.95
CA LYS A 248 -14.07 -13.22 -5.92
C LYS A 248 -14.73 -13.41 -4.56
N THR A 249 -15.85 -12.69 -4.40
CA THR A 249 -16.88 -12.80 -3.36
C THR A 249 -16.41 -12.50 -1.95
N ASP A 250 -16.47 -11.23 -1.56
CA ASP A 250 -17.44 -10.74 -0.56
C ASP A 250 -17.01 -9.34 -0.09
N ILE A 251 -17.31 -8.30 -0.88
CA ILE A 251 -16.88 -6.91 -0.64
C ILE A 251 -17.51 -6.34 0.65
N TYR A 252 -18.65 -6.89 1.09
CA TYR A 252 -19.48 -6.35 2.17
C TYR A 252 -18.89 -6.56 3.58
N ARG A 253 -18.15 -7.65 3.80
CA ARG A 253 -17.41 -7.90 5.07
C ARG A 253 -15.99 -7.36 5.08
N ARG A 254 -15.47 -6.94 3.92
CA ARG A 254 -14.04 -6.64 3.71
C ARG A 254 -13.70 -5.15 3.79
N ILE A 255 -14.73 -4.31 3.75
CA ILE A 255 -14.62 -2.85 3.76
C ILE A 255 -14.94 -2.24 5.14
N CYS A 256 -15.70 -2.95 5.99
CA CYS A 256 -16.30 -2.38 7.20
C CYS A 256 -16.04 -3.13 8.53
N THR A 257 -15.16 -4.15 8.55
CA THR A 257 -14.73 -4.82 9.79
C THR A 257 -13.23 -5.01 9.81
#